data_AF-A0A7X8B7L9-F1
#
_entry.id   AF-A0A7X8B7L9-F1
#
_cell.length_a   1.000
_cell.length_b   1.000
_cell.length_c   1.000
_cell.angle_alpha   90.00
_cell.angle_beta   90.00
_cell.angle_gamma   90.00
#
_symmetry.space_group_name_H-M   'P 1'
#
loop_
_entity.id
_entity.type
_entity.pdbx_description
1 polymer ?
#
loop_
_entity_poly.entity_id
_entity_poly.type
_entity_poly.pdbx_seq_one_letter_code
_entity_poly.pdbx_strand_id
1 'polypeptide(L)'
;MLDAAETEFASLGFEAATMDRIASSAGVSKSHLYYHFDSKDDLLEAIFADRAEQILADKDRLFAGERELDDALMEKAITDGIEVLLAAHPGFVRLVVQECFRPGGRADLALGKR
;
A
#
# COMPACT_ATOMS: atom_id res chain seq x y z
N MET A 1 11.96 -6.13 -3.38
CA MET A 1 11.83 -6.25 -1.90
C MET A 1 10.44 -5.83 -1.45
N LEU A 2 9.96 -4.64 -1.83
CA LEU A 2 8.61 -4.15 -1.47
C LEU A 2 7.48 -5.08 -1.95
N ASP A 3 7.51 -5.57 -3.19
CA ASP A 3 6.47 -6.50 -3.69
C ASP A 3 6.39 -7.80 -2.89
N ALA A 4 7.56 -8.34 -2.52
CA ALA A 4 7.67 -9.56 -1.72
C ALA A 4 7.16 -9.34 -0.30
N ALA A 5 7.47 -8.18 0.29
CA ALA A 5 6.99 -7.77 1.59
C ALA A 5 5.47 -7.54 1.60
N GLU A 6 4.94 -6.83 0.59
CA GLU A 6 3.50 -6.63 0.41
C GLU A 6 2.77 -7.96 0.31
N THR A 7 3.29 -8.88 -0.52
CA THR A 7 2.69 -10.22 -0.68
C THR A 7 2.66 -10.98 0.64
N GLU A 8 3.74 -10.95 1.40
CA GLU A 8 3.84 -11.63 2.69
C GLU A 8 2.87 -11.02 3.72
N PHE A 9 2.85 -9.69 3.84
CA PHE A 9 1.94 -8.98 4.74
C PHE A 9 0.48 -9.19 4.37
N ALA A 10 0.12 -9.02 3.10
CA ALA A 10 -1.24 -9.23 2.63
C ALA A 10 -1.70 -10.68 2.86
N SER A 11 -0.80 -11.66 2.68
CA SER A 11 -1.13 -13.08 2.80
C SER A 11 -1.28 -13.56 4.24
N LEU A 12 -0.37 -13.16 5.12
CA LEU A 12 -0.27 -13.69 6.49
C LEU A 12 -0.78 -12.71 7.56
N GLY A 13 -0.94 -11.44 7.21
CA GLY A 13 -1.10 -10.33 8.14
C GLY A 13 0.24 -9.82 8.68
N PHE A 14 0.23 -8.58 9.17
CA PHE A 14 1.44 -7.89 9.64
C PHE A 14 2.18 -8.64 10.76
N GLU A 15 1.45 -9.17 11.74
CA GLU A 15 2.05 -9.82 12.92
C GLU A 15 2.76 -11.13 12.57
N ALA A 16 2.12 -11.97 11.74
CA ALA A 16 2.65 -13.29 11.38
C ALA A 16 3.76 -13.23 10.32
N ALA A 17 3.86 -12.14 9.56
CA ALA A 17 4.95 -11.91 8.62
C ALA A 17 6.27 -11.66 9.37
N THR A 18 7.38 -12.14 8.79
CA THR A 18 8.73 -11.98 9.37
C THR A 18 9.71 -11.45 8.34
N MET A 19 10.67 -10.66 8.81
CA MET A 19 11.76 -10.14 7.96
C MET A 19 12.56 -11.27 7.29
N ASP A 20 12.67 -12.44 7.92
CA ASP A 20 13.35 -13.60 7.34
C ASP A 20 12.62 -14.17 6.12
N ARG A 21 11.30 -14.35 6.23
CA ARG A 21 10.50 -14.86 5.12
C ARG A 21 10.48 -13.87 3.97
N ILE A 22 10.38 -12.57 4.27
CA ILE A 22 10.44 -11.50 3.29
C ILE A 22 11.80 -11.47 2.57
N ALA A 23 12.92 -11.55 3.30
CA ALA A 23 14.24 -11.59 2.68
C ALA A 23 14.38 -12.81 1.75
N SER A 24 13.92 -13.97 2.21
CA SER A 24 13.92 -15.20 1.44
C SER A 24 13.07 -15.10 0.17
N SER A 25 11.84 -14.57 0.25
CA SER A 25 10.94 -14.43 -0.90
C SER A 25 11.41 -13.35 -1.88
N ALA A 26 12.06 -12.30 -1.38
CA ALA A 26 12.67 -11.25 -2.18
C ALA A 26 14.01 -11.67 -2.85
N GLY A 27 14.55 -12.86 -2.51
CA GLY A 27 15.84 -13.32 -3.04
C GLY A 27 17.05 -12.51 -2.57
N VAL A 28 16.95 -11.89 -1.39
CA VAL A 28 18.02 -11.07 -0.79
C VAL A 28 18.46 -11.64 0.55
N SER A 29 19.65 -11.26 1.03
CA SER A 29 20.08 -11.62 2.37
C SER A 29 19.29 -10.83 3.43
N LYS A 30 19.14 -11.41 4.62
CA LYS A 30 18.56 -10.72 5.78
C LYS A 30 19.26 -9.39 6.05
N SER A 31 20.60 -9.37 6.02
CA SER A 31 21.41 -8.16 6.19
C SER A 31 21.14 -7.10 5.14
N HIS A 32 20.90 -7.47 3.88
CA HIS A 32 20.53 -6.51 2.84
C HIS A 32 19.14 -5.91 3.12
N LEU A 33 18.18 -6.72 3.56
CA LEU A 33 16.86 -6.18 3.92
C LEU A 33 16.95 -5.19 5.09
N TYR A 34 17.66 -5.54 6.16
CA TYR A 34 17.86 -4.65 7.32
C TYR A 34 18.72 -3.42 7.03
N TYR A 35 19.55 -3.46 5.97
CA TYR A 35 20.27 -2.27 5.54
C TYR A 35 19.33 -1.18 5.02
N HIS A 36 18.18 -1.56 4.45
CA HIS A 36 17.19 -0.61 3.92
C HIS A 36 16.05 -0.33 4.90
N PHE A 37 15.69 -1.29 5.76
CA PHE A 37 14.55 -1.19 6.65
C PHE A 37 14.89 -1.73 8.05
N ASP A 38 14.91 -0.83 9.03
CA ASP A 38 15.27 -1.18 10.41
C ASP A 38 14.20 -2.06 11.08
N SER A 39 12.95 -1.97 10.64
CA SER A 39 11.82 -2.70 11.19
C SER A 39 10.78 -3.14 10.14
N LYS A 40 9.85 -4.02 10.56
CA LYS A 40 8.66 -4.36 9.75
C LYS A 40 7.77 -3.13 9.50
N ASP A 41 7.72 -2.23 10.47
CA ASP A 41 6.96 -0.98 10.37
C ASP A 41 7.54 -0.06 9.28
N ASP A 42 8.86 0.14 9.26
CA ASP A 42 9.51 0.97 8.23
C ASP A 42 9.31 0.38 6.83
N LEU A 43 9.35 -0.95 6.73
CA LEU A 43 9.07 -1.64 5.48
C LEU A 43 7.60 -1.49 5.04
N LEU A 44 6.65 -1.53 5.98
CA LEU A 44 5.24 -1.31 5.69
C LEU A 44 4.98 0.15 5.25
N GLU A 45 5.62 1.12 5.91
CA GLU A 45 5.57 2.53 5.49
C GLU A 45 6.07 2.72 4.06
N ALA A 46 7.20 2.09 3.74
CA ALA A 46 7.78 2.18 2.40
C ALA A 46 6.85 1.58 1.33
N ILE A 47 6.14 0.49 1.63
CA ILE A 47 5.12 -0.07 0.74
C ILE A 47 3.98 0.94 0.53
N PHE A 48 3.46 1.54 1.60
CA PHE A 48 2.38 2.54 1.46
C PHE A 48 2.82 3.75 0.65
N ALA A 49 4.03 4.26 0.87
CA ALA A 49 4.57 5.40 0.13
C ALA A 49 4.75 5.07 -1.36
N ASP A 50 5.40 3.95 -1.68
CA ASP A 50 5.63 3.49 -3.06
C ASP A 50 4.33 3.30 -3.83
N ARG A 51 3.33 2.67 -3.19
CA ARG A 51 2.02 2.45 -3.82
C ARG A 51 1.21 3.72 -3.95
N ALA A 52 1.23 4.61 -2.96
CA ALA A 52 0.57 5.91 -3.08
C ALA A 52 1.15 6.72 -4.25
N GLU A 53 2.47 6.71 -4.44
CA GLU A 53 3.12 7.36 -5.57
C GLU A 53 2.70 6.75 -6.92
N GLN A 54 2.66 5.42 -7.02
CA GLN A 54 2.21 4.73 -8.23
C GLN A 54 0.75 5.03 -8.57
N ILE A 55 -0.14 5.00 -7.58
CA ILE A 55 -1.56 5.31 -7.76
C ILE A 55 -1.75 6.76 -8.23
N LEU A 56 -1.01 7.71 -7.64
CA LEU A 56 -1.05 9.11 -8.06
C LEU A 56 -0.53 9.29 -9.49
N ALA A 57 0.56 8.61 -9.85
CA ALA A 57 1.10 8.65 -11.20
C ALA A 57 0.14 8.05 -12.24
N ASP A 58 -0.57 6.97 -11.90
CA ASP A 58 -1.55 6.35 -12.78
C ASP A 58 -2.81 7.21 -12.92
N LYS A 59 -3.27 7.85 -11.84
CA LYS A 59 -4.30 8.89 -11.89
C LYS A 59 -3.87 10.02 -12.84
N ASP A 60 -2.69 10.59 -12.65
CA ASP A 60 -2.22 11.70 -13.49
C ASP A 60 -2.15 11.32 -14.98
N ARG A 61 -1.85 10.05 -15.31
CA ARG A 61 -1.93 9.54 -16.69
C ARG A 61 -3.36 9.42 -17.21
N LEU A 62 -4.29 8.92 -16.40
CA LEU A 62 -5.68 8.69 -16.80
C LEU A 62 -6.43 10.01 -17.01
N PHE A 63 -6.13 11.04 -16.21
CA PHE A 63 -6.79 12.34 -16.26
C PHE A 63 -5.95 13.42 -16.99
N ALA A 64 -4.86 13.03 -17.67
CA ALA A 64 -4.04 13.92 -18.48
C ALA A 64 -4.84 14.48 -19.67
N GLY A 65 -5.60 15.56 -19.44
CA GLY A 65 -6.44 16.20 -20.45
C GLY A 65 -7.61 17.00 -19.86
N GLU A 66 -8.01 16.72 -18.62
CA GLU A 66 -9.14 17.37 -17.96
C GLU A 66 -8.63 18.52 -17.08
N ARG A 67 -8.87 19.76 -17.52
CA ARG A 67 -8.30 20.97 -16.89
C ARG A 67 -9.22 21.61 -15.84
N GLU A 68 -10.46 21.12 -15.71
CA GLU A 68 -11.40 21.48 -14.66
C GLU A 68 -12.07 20.21 -14.16
N LEU A 69 -11.76 19.84 -12.92
CA LEU A 69 -12.50 18.81 -12.21
C LEU A 69 -13.73 19.48 -11.59
N ASP A 70 -14.90 19.25 -12.18
CA ASP A 70 -16.16 19.58 -11.51
C ASP A 70 -16.53 18.48 -10.51
N ASP A 71 -17.51 18.76 -9.64
CA ASP A 71 -17.93 17.83 -8.58
C ASP A 71 -18.36 16.47 -9.14
N ALA A 72 -19.00 16.44 -10.31
CA ALA A 72 -19.46 15.22 -10.96
C ALA A 72 -18.31 14.37 -11.51
N LEU A 73 -17.29 15.02 -12.08
CA LEU A 73 -16.07 14.39 -12.54
C LEU A 73 -15.22 13.89 -11.37
N MET A 74 -15.21 14.61 -10.24
CA MET A 74 -14.54 14.17 -9.02
C MET A 74 -15.24 12.95 -8.41
N GLU A 75 -16.56 12.95 -8.33
CA GLU A 75 -17.36 11.81 -7.87
C GLU A 75 -17.07 10.58 -8.75
N LYS A 76 -17.14 10.75 -10.08
CA LYS A 76 -16.83 9.69 -11.04
C LYS A 76 -15.38 9.21 -10.93
N ALA A 77 -14.42 10.13 -10.78
CA ALA A 77 -13.00 9.79 -10.61
C ALA A 77 -12.73 9.03 -9.30
N ILE A 78 -13.45 9.33 -8.23
CA ILE A 78 -13.36 8.57 -6.97
C ILE A 78 -13.95 7.17 -7.17
N THR A 79 -15.14 7.06 -7.75
CA THR A 79 -15.79 5.76 -7.98
C THR A 79 -14.97 4.87 -8.92
N ASP A 80 -14.60 5.39 -10.10
CA ASP A 80 -13.80 4.65 -11.08
C ASP A 80 -12.38 4.39 -10.54
N GLY A 81 -11.80 5.34 -9.81
CA GLY A 81 -10.49 5.23 -9.20
C GLY A 81 -10.42 4.11 -8.16
N ILE A 82 -11.48 3.91 -7.37
CA ILE A 82 -11.58 2.78 -6.43
C ILE A 82 -11.64 1.47 -7.18
N GLU A 83 -12.45 1.34 -8.24
CA GLU A 83 -12.53 0.09 -9.01
C GLU A 83 -11.19 -0.27 -9.68
N VAL A 84 -10.52 0.72 -10.27
CA VAL A 84 -9.18 0.55 -10.87
C VAL A 84 -8.15 0.16 -9.81
N LEU A 85 -8.17 0.83 -8.65
CA LEU A 85 -7.28 0.52 -7.53
C LEU A 85 -7.48 -0.91 -7.02
N LEU A 86 -8.73 -1.34 -6.85
CA LEU A 86 -9.10 -2.70 -6.43
C LEU A 86 -8.62 -3.75 -7.42
N ALA A 87 -8.77 -3.49 -8.72
CA ALA A 87 -8.37 -4.43 -9.77
C ALA A 87 -6.84 -4.49 -9.97
N ALA A 88 -6.16 -3.35 -9.91
CA ALA A 88 -4.73 -3.26 -10.18
C ALA A 88 -3.87 -3.71 -8.99
N HIS A 89 -4.34 -3.51 -7.76
CA HIS A 89 -3.54 -3.75 -6.55
C HIS A 89 -4.30 -4.54 -5.46
N PRO A 90 -4.75 -5.78 -5.73
CA PRO A 90 -5.53 -6.57 -4.77
C PRO A 90 -4.75 -6.90 -3.48
N GLY A 91 -3.43 -7.10 -3.57
CA GLY A 91 -2.57 -7.32 -2.40
C GLY A 91 -2.51 -6.09 -1.50
N PHE A 92 -2.23 -4.94 -2.11
CA PHE A 92 -2.20 -3.65 -1.43
C PHE A 92 -3.52 -3.28 -0.74
N VAL A 93 -4.65 -3.45 -1.41
CA VAL A 93 -5.97 -3.16 -0.82
C VAL A 93 -6.21 -4.05 0.40
N ARG A 94 -5.89 -5.34 0.28
CA ARG A 94 -6.01 -6.27 1.40
C ARG A 94 -5.13 -5.83 2.57
N LEU A 95 -3.92 -5.35 2.28
CA LEU A 95 -3.00 -4.83 3.28
C LEU A 95 -3.52 -3.56 3.96
N VAL A 96 -4.06 -2.60 3.20
CA VAL A 96 -4.72 -1.40 3.74
C VAL A 96 -5.88 -1.79 4.67
N VAL A 97 -6.75 -2.70 4.22
CA VAL A 97 -7.87 -3.19 5.04
C VAL A 97 -7.37 -3.86 6.32
N GLN A 98 -6.35 -4.72 6.24
CA GLN A 98 -5.75 -5.34 7.43
C GLN A 98 -5.20 -4.29 8.39
N GLU A 99 -4.57 -3.22 7.89
CA GLU A 99 -4.02 -2.15 8.71
C GLU A 99 -5.11 -1.27 9.35
N CYS A 100 -6.23 -1.03 8.66
CA CYS A 100 -7.41 -0.34 9.21
C CYS A 100 -8.04 -1.05 10.41
N PHE A 101 -7.89 -2.37 10.51
CA PHE A 101 -8.46 -3.16 11.59
C PHE A 101 -7.41 -3.67 12.58
N ARG A 102 -6.14 -3.31 12.40
CA ARG A 102 -5.06 -3.65 13.32
C ARG A 102 -5.15 -2.71 14.54
N PRO A 103 -5.21 -3.21 15.77
CA PRO A 103 -5.15 -2.33 16.95
C PRO A 103 -3.85 -1.52 16.97
N GLY A 104 -3.95 -0.19 17.05
CA GLY A 104 -2.80 0.71 16.91
C GLY A 104 -2.29 0.81 15.46
N GLY A 105 -3.13 0.40 14.50
CA GLY A 105 -2.90 0.51 13.07
C GLY A 105 -2.91 1.96 12.63
N ARG A 106 -2.16 2.25 11.56
CA ARG A 106 -1.93 3.62 11.08
C ARG A 106 -3.16 4.22 10.41
N ALA A 107 -4.05 3.40 9.88
CA ALA A 107 -5.30 3.89 9.28
C ALA A 107 -6.32 4.38 10.33
N ASP A 108 -6.22 3.94 11.59
CA ASP A 108 -7.00 4.51 12.70
C ASP A 108 -6.67 6.00 12.91
N LEU A 109 -5.42 6.41 12.66
CA LEU A 109 -5.00 7.81 12.76
C LEU A 109 -5.57 8.68 11.63
N ALA A 110 -5.76 8.12 10.43
CA ALA A 110 -6.31 8.83 9.28
C ALA A 110 -7.85 8.98 9.34
N LEU A 111 -8.54 8.05 10.00
CA LEU A 111 -10.01 8.02 10.10
C LEU A 111 -10.58 8.71 11.35
N GLY A 112 -9.72 9.33 12.17
CA GLY A 112 -10.16 10.26 13.21
C GLY A 112 -11.04 9.65 14.32
N LYS A 113 -10.90 8.36 14.62
CA LYS A 113 -11.62 7.74 15.74
C LYS A 113 -10.69 7.55 16.93
N ARG A 114 -10.97 8.32 17.99
CA ARG A 114 -10.44 8.10 19.35
C ARG A 114 -11.24 6.99 20.03
#